data_AF-A0A951BSQ7-F1
#
_entry.id   AF-A0A951BSQ7-F1
#
_cell.length_a   1.000
_cell.length_b   1.000
_cell.length_c   1.000
_cell.angle_alpha   90.00
_cell.angle_beta   90.00
_cell.angle_gamma   90.00
#
_symmetry.space_group_name_H-M   'P 1'
#
loop_
_entity.id
_entity.type
_entity.pdbx_description
1 polymer ?
#
loop_
_entity_poly.entity_id
_entity_poly.type
_entity_poly.pdbx_seq_one_letter_code
_entity_poly.pdbx_strand_id
1 'polypeptide(L)' 'LEVCTLLRKPDAVQVDVPVRYIGFDIPPEFVVGYGLDYGERYRDLPYIGTLAPKVYAD' A
#
# COMPACT_ATOMS: atom_id res chain seq x y z
N LEU A 1 -7.03 -19.31 11.92
CA LEU A 1 -7.11 -18.32 10.82
C LEU A 1 -5.84 -17.49 10.88
N GLU A 2 -5.21 -17.21 9.74
CA GLU A 2 -3.95 -16.46 9.66
C GLU A 2 -4.08 -15.41 8.57
N VAL A 3 -3.45 -14.24 8.77
CA VAL A 3 -3.51 -13.11 7.82
C VAL A 3 -2.21 -13.03 7.02
N CYS A 4 -2.35 -12.78 5.72
CA CYS A 4 -1.25 -12.52 4.80
C CYS A 4 -1.46 -11.15 4.12
N THR A 5 -0.42 -10.32 4.09
CA THR A 5 -0.43 -9.05 3.36
C THR A 5 0.82 -8.92 2.49
N LEU A 6 0.68 -8.29 1.33
CA LEU A 6 1.83 -7.92 0.50
C LEU A 6 2.59 -6.75 1.11
N LEU A 7 1.87 -5.74 1.62
CA LEU A 7 2.44 -4.50 2.15
C LEU A 7 1.92 -4.24 3.56
N ARG A 8 2.82 -3.82 4.45
CA ARG A 8 2.47 -3.33 5.79
C ARG A 8 3.17 -1.99 6.01
N LYS A 9 2.47 -1.07 6.69
CA LYS A 9 3.00 0.23 7.12
C LYS A 9 3.09 0.23 8.64
N PRO A 10 4.20 -0.23 9.25
CA PRO A 10 4.30 -0.43 10.70
C PRO A 10 3.93 0.83 11.49
N ASP A 11 4.40 1.99 11.04
CA ASP A 11 4.17 3.28 11.73
C ASP A 11 2.75 3.83 11.56
N ALA A 12 1.95 3.26 10.64
CA ALA A 12 0.56 3.65 10.41
C ALA A 12 -0.45 2.69 11.08
N VAL A 13 0.03 1.65 11.76
CA VAL A 13 -0.83 0.69 12.47
C VAL A 13 -1.44 1.37 13.70
N GLN A 14 -2.77 1.48 13.72
CA GLN A 14 -3.51 2.07 14.84
C GLN A 14 -4.06 1.03 15.83
N VAL A 15 -4.21 -0.21 15.37
CA VAL A 15 -4.76 -1.33 16.14
C VAL A 15 -3.85 -2.52 15.93
N ASP A 16 -3.54 -3.24 17.01
CA ASP A 16 -2.75 -4.46 16.90
C ASP A 16 -3.53 -5.53 16.14
N VAL A 17 -3.11 -5.80 14.91
CA VAL A 17 -3.66 -6.84 14.05
C VAL A 17 -2.55 -7.87 13.82
N PRO A 18 -2.71 -9.11 14.30
CA PRO A 18 -1.70 -10.14 14.12
C PRO A 18 -1.65 -10.58 12.64
N VAL A 19 -0.63 -10.10 11.92
CA VAL A 19 -0.34 -10.48 10.54
C VAL A 19 0.84 -11.44 10.51
N ARG A 20 0.58 -12.70 10.16
CA ARG A 20 1.59 -13.77 10.18
C ARG A 20 2.51 -13.74 8.97
N TYR A 21 1.99 -13.38 7.80
CA TYR A 21 2.75 -13.36 6.55
C TYR A 21 2.78 -11.94 5.98
N ILE A 22 3.99 -11.39 5.84
CA ILE A 22 4.23 -10.04 5.34
C ILE A 22 5.19 -10.12 4.17
N GLY A 23 4.82 -9.54 3.03
CA GLY A 23 5.72 -9.38 1.89
C GLY A 23 6.78 -8.32 2.16
N PHE A 24 6.35 -7.07 2.38
CA PHE A 24 7.23 -5.92 2.57
C PHE A 24 6.69 -4.94 3.62
N ASP A 25 7.58 -4.45 4.47
CA ASP A 25 7.32 -3.25 5.27
C ASP A 25 7.73 -2.01 4.47
N ILE A 26 6.83 -1.02 4.39
CA ILE A 26 7.02 0.21 3.63
C ILE A 26 6.76 1.45 4.49
N PRO A 27 7.36 2.60 4.16
CA PRO A 27 7.06 3.87 4.82
C PRO A 27 5.59 4.28 4.63
N PRO A 28 5.09 5.26 5.42
CA PRO A 28 3.71 5.76 5.34
C PRO A 28 3.44 6.63 4.09
N GLU A 29 3.79 6.13 2.90
CA GLU A 29 3.62 6.81 1.62
C GLU A 29 2.35 6.33 0.90
N PHE A 30 1.75 7.20 0.07
CA PHE A 30 0.63 6.81 -0.75
C PHE A 30 1.13 6.02 -1.98
N VAL A 31 0.78 4.73 -2.06
CA VAL A 31 1.25 3.79 -3.08
C VAL A 31 0.10 3.29 -3.95
N VAL A 32 0.37 3.08 -5.23
CA VAL A 32 -0.56 2.55 -6.25
C VAL A 32 0.10 1.41 -7.03
N GLY A 33 -0.69 0.68 -7.82
CA GLY A 33 -0.21 -0.46 -8.59
C GLY A 33 -0.46 -1.80 -7.91
N TYR A 34 -0.38 -2.88 -8.69
CA TYR A 34 -0.60 -4.24 -8.21
C TYR A 34 -1.95 -4.41 -7.46
N GLY A 35 -3.01 -3.82 -8.02
CA GLY A 35 -4.36 -3.79 -7.44
C GLY A 35 -4.68 -2.56 -6.59
N LEU A 36 -3.67 -1.81 -6.12
CA LEU A 36 -3.84 -0.56 -5.38
C LEU A 36 -4.15 0.59 -6.33
N ASP A 37 -5.05 1.49 -5.93
CA ASP A 37 -5.58 2.53 -6.82
C ASP A 37 -5.49 3.95 -6.28
N TYR A 38 -5.64 4.89 -7.21
CA TYR A 38 -6.00 6.28 -6.94
C TYR A 38 -7.08 6.72 -7.91
N GLY A 39 -8.28 7.00 -7.39
CA GLY A 39 -9.43 7.36 -8.22
C GLY A 39 -9.77 6.27 -9.24
N GLU A 40 -9.74 5.00 -8.83
CA GLU A 40 -9.96 3.82 -9.69
C GLU A 40 -8.90 3.58 -10.79
N ARG A 41 -7.80 4.34 -10.80
CA ARG A 41 -6.73 4.19 -11.78
C ARG A 41 -5.53 3.45 -11.19
N TYR A 42 -4.64 2.98 -12.07
CA TYR A 42 -3.32 2.42 -11.76
C TYR A 42 -3.30 1.00 -11.18
N ARG A 43 -4.45 0.32 -10.99
CA ARG A 43 -4.52 -1.06 -10.46
C ARG A 43 -3.75 -2.08 -11.30
N ASP A 44 -3.66 -1.85 -12.61
CA ASP A 44 -3.11 -2.73 -13.62
C ASP A 44 -1.58 -2.64 -13.76
N LEU A 45 -0.92 -1.72 -13.06
CA LEU A 45 0.54 -1.63 -13.08
C LEU A 45 1.15 -2.91 -12.49
N PRO A 46 2.14 -3.53 -13.16
CA PRO A 46 2.76 -4.78 -12.70
C PRO A 46 3.78 -4.56 -11.57
N TYR A 47 3.82 -3.35 -11.01
CA TYR A 47 4.70 -2.94 -9.91
C TYR A 47 3.94 -2.01 -8.97
N ILE A 48 4.51 -1.80 -7.78
CA ILE A 48 4.03 -0.84 -6.79
C ILE A 48 4.90 0.41 -6.87
N GLY A 49 4.28 1.58 -6.85
CA GLY A 49 4.98 2.86 -6.88
C GLY A 49 4.23 3.98 -6.17
N THR A 50 4.93 5.09 -5.93
CA THR A 50 4.36 6.30 -5.33
C THR A 50 3.87 7.26 -6.41
N LEU A 51 2.79 8.00 -6.12
CA LEU A 51 2.34 9.07 -7.01
C LEU A 51 3.18 10.33 -6.86
N ALA A 52 3.48 11.00 -7.98
CA ALA A 52 4.10 12.31 -7.96
C ALA A 52 3.13 13.36 -7.36
N PRO A 53 3.61 14.34 -6.56
CA PRO A 53 2.74 15.33 -5.90
C PRO A 53 1.76 16.04 -6.82
N LYS A 54 2.17 16.36 -8.05
CA LYS A 54 1.32 17.00 -9.08
C LYS A 54 0.07 16.21 -9.49
N VAL A 55 -0.06 14.96 -9.07
CA VAL A 55 -1.21 14.09 -9.40
C VAL A 55 -2.34 14.26 -8.39
N TYR A 56 -2.04 14.73 -7.17
CA TYR A 56 -3.00 14.88 -6.08
C TYR A 56 -2.94 16.25 -5.37
N ALA A 57 -2.01 17.11 -5.74
CA ALA A 57 -1.99 18.50 -5.34
C ALA A 57 -2.75 19.33 -6.37
N ASP A 58 -3.88 19.90 -5.95
CA ASP A 58 -4.57 20.99 -6.65
C ASP A 58 -3.80 22.31 -6.48
#